data_AF-A0A0D6ZFH3-F1
#
_entry.id   AF-A0A0D6ZFH3-F1
#
_cell.length_a   1.000
_cell.length_b   1.000
_cell.length_c   1.000
_cell.angle_alpha   90.00
_cell.angle_beta   90.00
_cell.angle_gamma   90.00
#
_symmetry.space_group_name_H-M   'P 1'
#
loop_
_entity.id
_entity.type
_entity.pdbx_description
1 polymer ?
#
loop_
_entity_poly.entity_id
_entity_poly.type
_entity_poly.pdbx_seq_one_letter_code
_entity_poly.pdbx_strand_id
1 'polypeptide(L)'
;MRIFSEDSSLQTMNNQVAAMIPIYSVLGDLPLSEKDFRLLASRIELVFGREGFQGSKYLFKESLAIFLVFSAVFEYEGRVFWRPIESYLGELSYNRKMELYSIFSEVLDKYDLNHFENESDEGYTYVTPILCHAGIPVNAYDNYFGAISNTVNDSFYDDFDVDDYLYYLTNKTEVTVRRYIKLSTKKDSYNFIQNTRKLILNDSVDQDDEMENGNYTRMFEQVSIWKEKPKVKKNLQARSNVQITAPKIKIDLDGVGIYFEIPRIIVKDCYDSYIIWEITSDETSQLVKADFFRRNSVLVSEEKIITLKPATTYTITLKVDDQQISKWEFDGVKNKYIAFLPNGNFIKTEWLPNTSVIFLIHNDSEILNKEELSVAEMSKIPLWNQYDVYSIDLTNLKTLPCTGFIVRVNTENKPTLIGGKTLFNQENSRAYMELPYIQVPVIQDGEWHLEIKHRAENVLEKINATVPNNREWIELSSYITEDCYGNYDIKIWNRSGITGKFTIEYVPFGMVQVDHHDYWPSSYQGYINNIHTVRTSPGVELEIYNAAKVSEVQFGESIMHKYKAGDKDRFFIGEYRYRYHDHVF
;
A
#
# COMPACT_ATOMS: atom_id res chain seq x y z
N MET A 1 -23.72 -29.75 -28.72
CA MET A 1 -23.96 -31.14 -29.20
C MET A 1 -22.77 -31.98 -28.74
N ARG A 2 -22.96 -33.19 -28.19
CA ARG A 2 -21.82 -34.02 -27.75
C ARG A 2 -21.10 -34.62 -28.95
N ILE A 3 -19.77 -34.47 -28.99
CA ILE A 3 -18.92 -35.02 -30.05
C ILE A 3 -18.48 -36.43 -29.69
N PHE A 4 -18.25 -36.68 -28.39
CA PHE A 4 -17.82 -37.98 -27.89
C PHE A 4 -18.97 -38.73 -27.21
N SER A 5 -19.03 -40.04 -27.44
CA SER A 5 -19.89 -40.95 -26.67
C SER A 5 -19.10 -41.56 -25.52
N GLU A 6 -19.77 -42.00 -24.45
CA GLU A 6 -19.11 -42.60 -23.28
C GLU A 6 -18.30 -43.86 -23.64
N ASP A 7 -18.69 -44.56 -24.70
CA ASP A 7 -18.00 -45.75 -25.22
C ASP A 7 -16.85 -45.41 -26.19
N SER A 8 -16.62 -44.13 -26.51
CA SER A 8 -15.52 -43.73 -27.41
C SER A 8 -14.17 -44.12 -26.82
N SER A 9 -13.38 -44.84 -27.63
CA SER A 9 -11.97 -45.11 -27.35
C SER A 9 -11.13 -43.86 -27.62
N LEU A 10 -9.94 -43.76 -27.01
CA LEU A 10 -9.03 -42.64 -27.30
C LEU A 10 -8.63 -42.57 -28.78
N GLN A 11 -8.53 -43.72 -29.45
CA GLN A 11 -8.28 -43.78 -30.90
C GLN A 11 -9.44 -43.16 -31.70
N THR A 12 -10.68 -43.47 -31.33
CA THR A 12 -11.87 -42.89 -31.94
C THR A 12 -11.91 -41.38 -31.75
N MET A 13 -11.65 -40.91 -30.52
CA MET A 13 -11.59 -39.48 -30.20
C MET A 13 -10.48 -38.78 -31.00
N ASN A 14 -9.29 -39.38 -31.10
CA ASN A 14 -8.17 -38.83 -31.85
C ASN A 14 -8.50 -38.65 -33.32
N ASN A 15 -9.13 -39.65 -33.95
CA ASN A 15 -9.54 -39.56 -35.34
C ASN A 15 -10.62 -38.48 -35.57
N GLN A 16 -11.56 -38.34 -34.62
CA GLN A 16 -12.59 -37.31 -34.70
C GLN A 16 -11.99 -35.91 -34.61
N VAL A 17 -11.11 -35.64 -33.62
CA VAL A 17 -10.48 -34.32 -33.51
C VAL A 17 -9.53 -34.05 -34.68
N ALA A 18 -8.76 -35.04 -35.12
CA ALA A 18 -7.85 -34.92 -36.26
C ALA A 18 -8.55 -34.53 -37.56
N ALA A 19 -9.82 -34.96 -37.73
CA ALA A 19 -10.65 -34.59 -38.88
C ALA A 19 -11.21 -33.15 -38.78
N MET A 20 -11.35 -32.61 -37.57
CA MET A 20 -11.88 -31.26 -37.33
C MET A 20 -10.81 -30.18 -37.32
N ILE A 21 -9.58 -30.49 -36.88
CA ILE A 21 -8.49 -29.50 -36.75
C ILE A 21 -8.32 -28.61 -37.99
N PRO A 22 -8.29 -29.13 -39.24
CA PRO A 22 -8.08 -28.30 -40.44
C PRO A 22 -9.16 -27.23 -40.70
N ILE A 23 -10.30 -27.30 -40.02
CA ILE A 23 -11.44 -26.39 -40.20
C ILE A 23 -11.24 -25.09 -39.39
N TYR A 24 -10.40 -25.13 -38.36
CA TYR A 24 -10.26 -24.06 -37.38
C TYR A 24 -8.87 -23.42 -37.41
N SER A 25 -8.81 -22.11 -37.20
CA SER A 25 -7.54 -21.34 -37.14
C SER A 25 -6.81 -21.51 -35.81
N VAL A 26 -7.53 -21.80 -34.74
CA VAL A 26 -6.98 -22.15 -33.42
C VAL A 26 -7.69 -23.36 -32.84
N LEU A 27 -6.96 -24.16 -32.06
CA LEU A 27 -7.47 -25.43 -31.53
C LEU A 27 -8.60 -25.27 -30.51
N GLY A 28 -8.66 -24.16 -29.79
CA GLY A 28 -9.72 -23.86 -28.82
C GLY A 28 -11.07 -23.57 -29.46
N ASP A 29 -11.13 -23.39 -30.79
CA ASP A 29 -12.37 -23.14 -31.51
C ASP A 29 -13.13 -24.42 -31.87
N LEU A 30 -12.52 -25.58 -31.63
CA LEU A 30 -13.19 -26.86 -31.78
C LEU A 30 -14.48 -26.89 -30.91
N PRO A 31 -15.59 -27.45 -31.41
CA PRO A 31 -16.90 -27.41 -30.75
C PRO A 31 -17.03 -28.44 -29.60
N LEU A 32 -15.99 -28.56 -28.77
CA LEU A 32 -15.97 -29.46 -27.62
C LEU A 32 -16.59 -28.78 -26.40
N SER A 33 -17.64 -29.40 -25.84
CA SER A 33 -18.22 -28.98 -24.57
C SER A 33 -17.32 -29.38 -23.40
N GLU A 34 -17.56 -28.80 -22.21
CA GLU A 34 -16.86 -29.20 -20.98
C GLU A 34 -17.01 -30.71 -20.70
N LYS A 35 -18.15 -31.30 -21.06
CA LYS A 35 -18.39 -32.74 -20.91
C LYS A 35 -17.55 -33.56 -21.89
N ASP A 36 -17.39 -33.11 -23.13
CA ASP A 36 -16.50 -33.76 -24.10
C ASP A 36 -15.04 -33.66 -23.64
N PHE A 37 -14.62 -32.51 -23.12
CA PHE A 37 -13.30 -32.33 -22.53
C PHE A 37 -13.05 -33.27 -21.35
N ARG A 38 -13.95 -33.35 -20.36
CA ARG A 38 -13.81 -34.24 -19.21
C ARG A 38 -13.70 -35.72 -19.63
N LEU A 39 -14.47 -36.10 -20.65
CA LEU A 39 -14.40 -37.46 -21.20
C LEU A 39 -13.06 -37.73 -21.88
N LEU A 40 -12.55 -36.79 -22.69
CA LEU A 40 -11.22 -36.86 -23.29
C LEU A 40 -10.12 -36.92 -22.21
N ALA A 41 -10.18 -36.05 -21.21
CA ALA A 41 -9.24 -36.01 -20.08
C ALA A 41 -9.19 -37.34 -19.34
N SER A 42 -10.34 -37.98 -19.09
CA SER A 42 -10.39 -39.31 -18.46
C SER A 42 -9.71 -40.39 -19.30
N ARG A 43 -9.84 -40.35 -20.63
CA ARG A 43 -9.17 -41.31 -21.53
C ARG A 43 -7.67 -41.04 -21.61
N ILE A 44 -7.27 -39.77 -21.59
CA ILE A 44 -5.87 -39.36 -21.51
C ILE A 44 -5.25 -39.82 -20.19
N GLU A 45 -5.91 -39.63 -19.05
CA GLU A 45 -5.45 -40.11 -17.74
C GLU A 45 -5.23 -41.63 -17.73
N LEU A 46 -6.19 -42.41 -18.27
CA LEU A 46 -6.08 -43.86 -18.34
C LEU A 46 -4.89 -44.34 -19.20
N VAL A 47 -4.58 -43.64 -20.28
CA VAL A 47 -3.51 -44.04 -21.24
C VAL A 47 -2.15 -43.44 -20.87
N PHE A 48 -2.11 -42.25 -20.30
CA PHE A 48 -0.90 -41.44 -20.10
C PHE A 48 -0.60 -41.09 -18.63
N GLY A 49 -1.41 -41.56 -17.68
CA GLY A 49 -1.21 -41.40 -16.24
C GLY A 49 0.04 -42.14 -15.71
N ARG A 50 0.11 -42.28 -14.37
CA ARG A 50 1.32 -42.56 -13.59
C ARG A 50 2.20 -43.75 -14.02
N GLU A 51 1.68 -44.71 -14.79
CA GLU A 51 2.41 -45.90 -15.26
C GLU A 51 2.43 -46.10 -16.79
N GLY A 52 1.67 -45.31 -17.57
CA GLY A 52 1.33 -45.64 -18.97
C GLY A 52 2.22 -45.04 -20.06
N PHE A 53 3.27 -44.29 -19.72
CA PHE A 53 3.85 -43.34 -20.66
C PHE A 53 4.84 -43.90 -21.71
N GLN A 54 5.18 -45.19 -21.66
CA GLN A 54 6.20 -45.78 -22.53
C GLN A 54 5.56 -46.44 -23.77
N GLY A 55 5.33 -45.65 -24.83
CA GLY A 55 5.13 -46.16 -26.21
C GLY A 55 3.93 -45.62 -26.99
N SER A 56 2.87 -45.13 -26.33
CA SER A 56 1.59 -44.73 -26.95
C SER A 56 1.45 -43.24 -27.28
N LYS A 57 2.39 -42.39 -26.83
CA LYS A 57 2.31 -40.91 -26.87
C LYS A 57 2.27 -40.29 -28.26
N TYR A 58 2.89 -40.94 -29.24
CA TYR A 58 2.89 -40.48 -30.61
C TYR A 58 1.72 -41.01 -31.45
N LEU A 59 0.91 -41.93 -30.90
CA LEU A 59 -0.26 -42.49 -31.60
C LEU A 59 -1.50 -41.58 -31.48
N PHE A 60 -1.57 -40.77 -30.42
CA PHE A 60 -2.73 -39.93 -30.10
C PHE A 60 -2.35 -38.46 -29.89
N LYS A 61 -1.49 -37.93 -30.77
CA LYS A 61 -0.91 -36.58 -30.63
C LYS A 61 -1.97 -35.49 -30.67
N GLU A 62 -2.95 -35.63 -31.57
CA GLU A 62 -4.03 -34.66 -31.73
C GLU A 62 -4.90 -34.59 -30.48
N SER A 63 -5.31 -35.74 -29.94
CA SER A 63 -6.04 -35.79 -28.66
C SER A 63 -5.25 -35.18 -27.51
N LEU A 64 -3.93 -35.38 -27.46
CA LEU A 64 -3.09 -34.81 -26.41
C LEU A 64 -2.94 -33.28 -26.57
N ALA A 65 -2.75 -32.78 -27.79
CA ALA A 65 -2.69 -31.34 -28.07
C ALA A 65 -4.02 -30.65 -27.73
N ILE A 66 -5.15 -31.24 -28.13
CA ILE A 66 -6.49 -30.77 -27.76
C ILE A 66 -6.69 -30.81 -26.25
N PHE A 67 -6.26 -31.88 -25.57
CA PHE A 67 -6.32 -31.94 -24.10
C PHE A 67 -5.56 -30.78 -23.43
N LEU A 68 -4.35 -30.45 -23.89
CA LEU A 68 -3.58 -29.32 -23.37
C LEU A 68 -4.30 -27.98 -23.58
N VAL A 69 -4.83 -27.74 -24.78
CA VAL A 69 -5.56 -26.51 -25.11
C VAL A 69 -6.86 -26.40 -24.33
N PHE A 70 -7.64 -27.46 -24.23
CA PHE A 70 -8.92 -27.43 -23.50
C PHE A 70 -8.75 -27.45 -21.98
N SER A 71 -7.61 -27.94 -21.47
CA SER A 71 -7.20 -27.67 -20.08
C SER A 71 -7.00 -26.17 -19.88
N ALA A 72 -6.41 -25.46 -20.86
CA ALA A 72 -6.35 -24.00 -20.83
C ALA A 72 -7.72 -23.31 -20.96
N VAL A 73 -8.65 -23.87 -21.73
CA VAL A 73 -10.02 -23.32 -21.88
C VAL A 73 -10.81 -23.42 -20.58
N PHE A 74 -10.86 -24.60 -19.96
CA PHE A 74 -11.79 -24.89 -18.86
C PHE A 74 -11.18 -24.83 -17.46
N GLU A 75 -9.88 -25.09 -17.33
CA GLU A 75 -9.24 -25.29 -16.01
C GLU A 75 -8.10 -24.31 -15.73
N TYR A 76 -7.81 -23.39 -16.64
CA TYR A 76 -6.80 -22.37 -16.40
C TYR A 76 -7.26 -21.39 -15.31
N GLU A 77 -6.53 -21.35 -14.20
CA GLU A 77 -6.83 -20.45 -13.09
C GLU A 77 -5.53 -19.90 -12.48
N GLY A 78 -5.56 -18.65 -12.00
CA GLY A 78 -4.49 -18.09 -11.17
C GLY A 78 -3.11 -17.99 -11.83
N ARG A 79 -3.04 -17.97 -13.17
CA ARG A 79 -1.79 -18.03 -13.96
C ARG A 79 -1.01 -19.34 -13.80
N VAL A 80 -1.67 -20.43 -13.37
CA VAL A 80 -1.05 -21.74 -13.18
C VAL A 80 -1.59 -22.73 -14.20
N PHE A 81 -0.85 -22.96 -15.28
CA PHE A 81 -1.27 -23.86 -16.38
C PHE A 81 -1.02 -25.35 -16.09
N TRP A 82 0.13 -25.70 -15.52
CA TRP A 82 0.52 -27.11 -15.39
C TRP A 82 -0.19 -27.86 -14.25
N ARG A 83 -0.67 -27.15 -13.23
CA ARG A 83 -1.26 -27.78 -12.03
C ARG A 83 -2.53 -28.58 -12.31
N PRO A 84 -3.51 -28.09 -13.10
CA PRO A 84 -4.65 -28.90 -13.51
C PRO A 84 -4.23 -30.15 -14.29
N ILE A 85 -3.26 -30.01 -15.20
CA ILE A 85 -2.75 -31.13 -16.01
C ILE A 85 -2.05 -32.20 -15.14
N GLU A 86 -1.30 -31.77 -14.11
CA GLU A 86 -0.66 -32.66 -13.13
C GLU A 86 -1.69 -33.49 -12.33
N SER A 87 -2.94 -33.05 -12.24
CA SER A 87 -4.01 -33.84 -11.61
C SER A 87 -4.40 -35.08 -12.41
N TYR A 88 -4.28 -35.02 -13.75
CA TYR A 88 -4.56 -36.14 -14.66
C TYR A 88 -3.32 -36.99 -14.94
N LEU A 89 -2.16 -36.36 -15.11
CA LEU A 89 -0.94 -37.03 -15.57
C LEU A 89 0.04 -37.37 -14.44
N GLY A 90 -0.24 -36.94 -13.22
CA GLY A 90 0.70 -36.99 -12.09
C GLY A 90 1.73 -35.86 -12.14
N GLU A 91 2.67 -35.86 -11.18
CA GLU A 91 3.69 -34.83 -11.06
C GLU A 91 4.58 -34.78 -12.33
N LEU A 92 4.63 -33.60 -12.96
CA LEU A 92 5.32 -33.41 -14.24
C LEU A 92 6.68 -32.75 -14.02
N SER A 93 7.75 -33.48 -14.33
CA SER A 93 9.10 -32.92 -14.39
C SER A 93 9.24 -31.92 -15.55
N TYR A 94 10.30 -31.10 -15.53
CA TYR A 94 10.57 -30.15 -16.61
C TYR A 94 10.67 -30.83 -18.00
N ASN A 95 11.41 -31.94 -18.10
CA ASN A 95 11.52 -32.71 -19.34
C ASN A 95 10.16 -33.20 -19.85
N ARG A 96 9.28 -33.56 -18.91
CA ARG A 96 7.91 -34.00 -19.20
C ARG A 96 7.06 -32.89 -19.80
N LYS A 97 7.17 -31.67 -19.25
CA LYS A 97 6.48 -30.47 -19.75
C LYS A 97 6.97 -30.10 -21.15
N MET A 98 8.28 -30.17 -21.38
CA MET A 98 8.89 -29.95 -22.70
C MET A 98 8.43 -30.95 -23.75
N GLU A 99 8.31 -32.22 -23.36
CA GLU A 99 7.82 -33.27 -24.24
C GLU A 99 6.35 -33.08 -24.63
N LEU A 100 5.49 -32.72 -23.67
CA LEU A 100 4.08 -32.40 -23.96
C LEU A 100 3.96 -31.21 -24.92
N TYR A 101 4.79 -30.19 -24.72
CA TYR A 101 4.86 -29.05 -25.65
C TYR A 101 5.36 -29.45 -27.03
N SER A 102 6.37 -30.32 -27.13
CA SER A 102 6.87 -30.83 -28.42
C SER A 102 5.77 -31.55 -29.20
N ILE A 103 4.93 -32.34 -28.54
CA ILE A 103 3.80 -33.02 -29.19
C ILE A 103 2.78 -32.01 -29.70
N PHE A 104 2.47 -30.98 -28.90
CA PHE A 104 1.61 -29.87 -29.31
C PHE A 104 2.17 -29.15 -30.54
N SER A 105 3.45 -28.81 -30.53
CA SER A 105 4.16 -28.15 -31.64
C SER A 105 4.14 -28.98 -32.93
N GLU A 106 4.37 -30.30 -32.83
CA GLU A 106 4.25 -31.21 -33.99
C GLU A 106 2.84 -31.25 -34.58
N VAL A 107 1.80 -31.10 -33.74
CA VAL A 107 0.42 -31.00 -34.23
C VAL A 107 0.21 -29.67 -34.95
N LEU A 108 0.74 -28.56 -34.43
CA LEU A 108 0.66 -27.28 -35.13
C LEU A 108 1.33 -27.36 -36.51
N ASP A 109 2.54 -27.93 -36.59
CA ASP A 109 3.28 -28.11 -37.85
C ASP A 109 2.50 -28.98 -38.84
N LYS A 110 1.91 -30.07 -38.37
CA LYS A 110 1.14 -31.01 -39.22
C LYS A 110 -0.05 -30.34 -39.89
N TYR A 111 -0.68 -29.38 -39.23
CA TYR A 111 -1.91 -28.73 -39.67
C TYR A 111 -1.73 -27.27 -40.11
N ASP A 112 -0.47 -26.81 -40.25
CA ASP A 112 -0.11 -25.45 -40.65
C ASP A 112 -0.77 -24.37 -39.77
N LEU A 113 -0.79 -24.63 -38.46
CA LEU A 113 -1.36 -23.71 -37.47
C LEU A 113 -0.30 -22.76 -36.91
N ASN A 114 -0.72 -21.55 -36.54
CA ASN A 114 0.18 -20.50 -36.04
C ASN A 114 0.84 -20.89 -34.71
N HIS A 115 2.16 -20.74 -34.60
CA HIS A 115 2.92 -20.98 -33.36
C HIS A 115 2.88 -19.81 -32.36
N PHE A 116 2.46 -18.61 -32.80
CA PHE A 116 2.45 -17.38 -32.00
C PHE A 116 3.83 -17.06 -31.39
N GLU A 117 4.87 -17.06 -32.23
CA GLU A 117 6.27 -16.84 -31.82
C GLU A 117 6.47 -15.48 -31.14
N ASN A 118 5.88 -14.41 -31.69
CA ASN A 118 6.01 -13.05 -31.13
C ASN A 118 5.45 -12.96 -29.69
N GLU A 119 4.36 -13.67 -29.40
CA GLU A 119 3.71 -13.69 -28.09
C GLU A 119 4.47 -14.57 -27.10
N SER A 120 5.25 -15.52 -27.61
CA SER A 120 6.14 -16.39 -26.83
C SER A 120 7.35 -15.62 -26.30
N ASP A 121 7.85 -14.64 -27.06
CA ASP A 121 8.93 -13.74 -26.65
C ASP A 121 8.51 -12.78 -25.52
N GLU A 122 7.23 -12.38 -25.50
CA GLU A 122 6.63 -11.55 -24.44
C GLU A 122 6.06 -12.39 -23.27
N GLY A 123 6.12 -13.72 -23.35
CA GLY A 123 5.41 -14.65 -22.48
C GLY A 123 6.25 -15.82 -21.95
N TYR A 124 5.56 -16.87 -21.50
CA TYR A 124 6.18 -18.16 -21.22
C TYR A 124 6.34 -18.95 -22.52
N THR A 125 7.58 -19.22 -22.93
CA THR A 125 7.97 -19.85 -24.19
C THR A 125 7.10 -21.05 -24.61
N TYR A 126 6.77 -21.95 -23.68
CA TYR A 126 6.09 -23.21 -23.99
C TYR A 126 4.61 -23.25 -23.59
N VAL A 127 4.15 -22.26 -22.81
CA VAL A 127 2.77 -22.22 -22.30
C VAL A 127 1.95 -21.20 -23.07
N THR A 128 2.57 -20.10 -23.49
CA THR A 128 1.88 -19.01 -24.17
C THR A 128 1.26 -19.42 -25.50
N PRO A 129 1.93 -20.20 -26.37
CA PRO A 129 1.30 -20.74 -27.58
C PRO A 129 0.04 -21.55 -27.29
N ILE A 130 0.05 -22.40 -26.26
CA ILE A 130 -1.11 -23.21 -25.87
C ILE A 130 -2.27 -22.30 -25.41
N LEU A 131 -1.95 -21.27 -24.61
CA LEU A 131 -2.95 -20.28 -24.17
C LEU A 131 -3.52 -19.46 -25.33
N CYS A 132 -2.70 -19.09 -26.32
CA CYS A 132 -3.17 -18.39 -27.52
C CYS A 132 -4.13 -19.26 -28.33
N HIS A 133 -3.81 -20.56 -28.47
CA HIS A 133 -4.70 -21.53 -29.11
C HIS A 133 -5.99 -21.78 -28.34
N ALA A 134 -6.03 -21.55 -27.02
CA ALA A 134 -7.25 -21.68 -26.22
C ALA A 134 -8.25 -20.53 -26.43
N GLY A 135 -7.80 -19.39 -26.98
CA GLY A 135 -8.63 -18.18 -27.08
C GLY A 135 -8.91 -17.55 -25.72
N ILE A 136 -10.19 -17.35 -25.38
CA ILE A 136 -10.60 -16.83 -24.07
C ILE A 136 -10.98 -18.00 -23.13
N PRO A 137 -10.21 -18.24 -22.06
CA PRO A 137 -10.58 -19.20 -21.02
C PRO A 137 -11.90 -18.85 -20.34
N VAL A 138 -12.64 -19.87 -19.90
CA VAL A 138 -13.97 -19.72 -19.28
C VAL A 138 -13.94 -18.78 -18.07
N ASN A 139 -12.92 -18.87 -17.23
CA ASN A 139 -12.77 -18.03 -16.04
C ASN A 139 -12.52 -16.53 -16.35
N ALA A 140 -12.04 -16.21 -17.56
CA ALA A 140 -11.70 -14.84 -17.96
C ALA A 140 -12.93 -14.05 -18.45
N TYR A 141 -14.03 -14.74 -18.78
CA TYR A 141 -15.25 -14.11 -19.28
C TYR A 141 -15.96 -13.23 -18.26
N ASP A 142 -15.98 -13.57 -16.96
CA ASP A 142 -16.63 -12.75 -15.93
C ASP A 142 -16.05 -11.31 -15.91
N ASN A 143 -14.71 -11.18 -15.94
CA ASN A 143 -14.03 -9.88 -15.98
C ASN A 143 -14.24 -9.17 -17.32
N TYR A 144 -14.23 -9.93 -18.42
CA TYR A 144 -14.50 -9.38 -19.75
C TYR A 144 -15.91 -8.79 -19.84
N PHE A 145 -16.95 -9.53 -19.44
CA PHE A 145 -18.33 -9.04 -19.45
C PHE A 145 -18.53 -7.87 -18.51
N GLY A 146 -17.89 -7.87 -17.34
CA GLY A 146 -17.86 -6.69 -16.47
C GLY A 146 -17.31 -5.46 -17.20
N ALA A 147 -16.17 -5.60 -17.88
CA ALA A 147 -15.56 -4.51 -18.65
C ALA A 147 -16.44 -4.03 -19.82
N ILE A 148 -17.06 -4.95 -20.58
CA ILE A 148 -17.95 -4.62 -21.70
C ILE A 148 -19.25 -3.98 -21.19
N SER A 149 -19.82 -4.47 -20.08
CA SER A 149 -21.06 -3.92 -19.51
C SER A 149 -20.95 -2.44 -19.13
N ASN A 150 -19.75 -1.94 -18.86
CA ASN A 150 -19.51 -0.53 -18.59
C ASN A 150 -19.55 0.37 -19.83
N THR A 151 -19.51 -0.20 -21.04
CA THR A 151 -19.52 0.55 -22.30
C THR A 151 -20.87 0.48 -23.03
N VAL A 152 -21.80 -0.36 -22.59
CA VAL A 152 -23.04 -0.63 -23.35
C VAL A 152 -24.01 0.55 -23.43
N ASN A 153 -23.99 1.46 -22.44
CA ASN A 153 -24.83 2.65 -22.41
C ASN A 153 -24.08 3.93 -22.81
N ASP A 154 -22.85 3.79 -23.30
CA ASP A 154 -22.00 4.91 -23.68
C ASP A 154 -21.87 4.96 -25.20
N SER A 155 -22.47 6.01 -25.78
CA SER A 155 -22.51 6.25 -27.22
C SER A 155 -21.12 6.46 -27.83
N PHE A 156 -20.11 6.83 -27.01
CA PHE A 156 -18.73 6.90 -27.47
C PHE A 156 -18.25 5.56 -28.05
N TYR A 157 -18.76 4.45 -27.52
CA TYR A 157 -18.34 3.12 -27.93
C TYR A 157 -19.32 2.43 -28.89
N ASP A 158 -20.23 3.17 -29.53
CA ASP A 158 -21.11 2.57 -30.56
C ASP A 158 -20.37 2.38 -31.89
N ASP A 159 -19.38 3.22 -32.18
CA ASP A 159 -18.48 3.15 -33.34
C ASP A 159 -17.03 3.31 -32.87
N PHE A 160 -16.45 2.22 -32.37
CA PHE A 160 -15.11 2.22 -31.74
C PHE A 160 -14.05 1.62 -32.66
N ASP A 161 -12.81 2.12 -32.55
CA ASP A 161 -11.64 1.42 -33.08
C ASP A 161 -11.16 0.32 -32.11
N VAL A 162 -10.78 -0.83 -32.65
CA VAL A 162 -10.37 -2.00 -31.87
C VAL A 162 -9.12 -1.72 -31.03
N ASP A 163 -8.18 -0.90 -31.52
CA ASP A 163 -6.95 -0.60 -30.79
C ASP A 163 -7.24 0.29 -29.57
N ASP A 164 -8.15 1.26 -29.71
CA ASP A 164 -8.64 2.07 -28.60
C ASP A 164 -9.40 1.22 -27.56
N TYR A 165 -10.20 0.25 -28.04
CA TYR A 165 -10.90 -0.67 -27.17
C TYR A 165 -9.94 -1.65 -26.46
N LEU A 166 -8.87 -2.09 -27.13
CA LEU A 166 -7.79 -2.87 -26.52
C LEU A 166 -7.07 -2.06 -25.43
N TYR A 167 -6.84 -0.77 -25.65
CA TYR A 167 -6.30 0.13 -24.62
C TYR A 167 -7.21 0.18 -23.39
N TYR A 168 -8.52 0.35 -23.61
CA TYR A 168 -9.52 0.29 -22.54
C TYR A 168 -9.49 -1.05 -21.76
N LEU A 169 -9.34 -2.17 -22.46
CA LEU A 169 -9.29 -3.51 -21.84
C LEU A 169 -7.97 -3.81 -21.12
N THR A 170 -6.90 -3.04 -21.38
CA THR A 170 -5.52 -3.28 -20.87
C THR A 170 -5.45 -3.47 -19.36
N ASN A 171 -6.31 -2.80 -18.59
CA ASN A 171 -6.32 -2.91 -17.13
C ASN A 171 -7.60 -3.53 -16.55
N LYS A 172 -8.56 -3.91 -17.42
CA LYS A 172 -9.90 -4.39 -17.00
C LYS A 172 -10.09 -5.89 -17.22
N THR A 173 -9.29 -6.51 -18.08
CA THR A 173 -9.43 -7.94 -18.42
C THR A 173 -8.11 -8.69 -18.31
N GLU A 174 -8.20 -10.01 -18.29
CA GLU A 174 -7.02 -10.87 -18.30
C GLU A 174 -6.22 -10.74 -19.60
N VAL A 175 -4.92 -11.04 -19.53
CA VAL A 175 -4.04 -10.97 -20.70
C VAL A 175 -4.49 -11.89 -21.84
N THR A 176 -5.15 -12.99 -21.53
CA THR A 176 -5.72 -13.95 -22.50
C THR A 176 -6.82 -13.32 -23.34
N VAL A 177 -7.72 -12.55 -22.74
CA VAL A 177 -8.77 -11.78 -23.44
C VAL A 177 -8.13 -10.81 -24.43
N ARG A 178 -7.13 -10.05 -23.97
CA ARG A 178 -6.46 -9.05 -24.82
C ARG A 178 -5.67 -9.69 -25.95
N ARG A 179 -5.00 -10.82 -25.69
CA ARG A 179 -4.30 -11.60 -26.71
C ARG A 179 -5.27 -12.08 -27.77
N TYR A 180 -6.40 -12.66 -27.38
CA TYR A 180 -7.43 -13.10 -28.33
C TYR A 180 -7.89 -11.95 -29.24
N ILE A 181 -8.24 -10.80 -28.66
CA ILE A 181 -8.69 -9.62 -29.43
C ILE A 181 -7.56 -9.04 -30.30
N LYS A 182 -6.31 -9.05 -29.83
CA LYS A 182 -5.14 -8.56 -30.60
C LYS A 182 -4.79 -9.48 -31.77
N LEU A 183 -4.92 -10.79 -31.57
CA LEU A 183 -4.50 -11.81 -32.54
C LEU A 183 -5.58 -12.14 -33.58
N SER A 184 -6.84 -11.83 -33.27
CA SER A 184 -7.94 -11.96 -34.23
C SER A 184 -7.89 -10.82 -35.25
N THR A 185 -8.57 -10.99 -36.39
CA THR A 185 -8.64 -9.89 -37.36
C THR A 185 -9.40 -8.71 -36.76
N LYS A 186 -9.09 -7.47 -37.18
CA LYS A 186 -9.81 -6.27 -36.68
C LYS A 186 -11.33 -6.40 -36.85
N LYS A 187 -11.79 -7.00 -37.95
CA LYS A 187 -13.22 -7.28 -38.19
C LYS A 187 -13.77 -8.25 -37.13
N ASP A 188 -13.11 -9.36 -36.89
CA ASP A 188 -13.58 -10.39 -35.94
C ASP A 188 -13.59 -9.87 -34.50
N SER A 189 -12.56 -9.11 -34.12
CA SER A 189 -12.46 -8.47 -32.80
C SER A 189 -13.57 -7.45 -32.58
N TYR A 190 -13.82 -6.60 -33.58
CA TYR A 190 -14.91 -5.64 -33.55
C TYR A 190 -16.27 -6.35 -33.40
N ASN A 191 -16.52 -7.36 -34.22
CA ASN A 191 -17.75 -8.16 -34.17
C ASN A 191 -17.90 -8.87 -32.83
N PHE A 192 -16.83 -9.43 -32.27
CA PHE A 192 -16.86 -10.14 -31.00
C PHE A 192 -17.26 -9.21 -29.85
N ILE A 193 -16.65 -8.03 -29.78
CA ILE A 193 -16.97 -7.00 -28.78
C ILE A 193 -18.41 -6.48 -28.97
N GLN A 194 -18.80 -6.14 -30.20
CA GLN A 194 -20.15 -5.65 -30.50
C GLN A 194 -21.23 -6.69 -30.18
N ASN A 195 -21.01 -7.95 -30.54
CA ASN A 195 -21.92 -9.04 -30.21
C ASN A 195 -21.99 -9.28 -28.71
N THR A 196 -20.87 -9.15 -27.98
CA THR A 196 -20.88 -9.17 -26.51
C THR A 196 -21.74 -8.04 -25.93
N ARG A 197 -21.59 -6.80 -26.43
CA ARG A 197 -22.41 -5.65 -25.98
C ARG A 197 -23.89 -5.89 -26.24
N LYS A 198 -24.23 -6.33 -27.45
CA LYS A 198 -25.61 -6.67 -27.84
C LYS A 198 -26.18 -7.76 -26.96
N LEU A 199 -25.41 -8.81 -26.66
CA LEU A 199 -25.80 -9.88 -25.75
C LEU A 199 -25.99 -9.44 -24.29
N ILE A 200 -25.28 -8.42 -23.84
CA ILE A 200 -25.46 -7.88 -22.50
C ILE A 200 -26.76 -7.06 -22.45
N LEU A 201 -27.02 -6.23 -23.46
CA LEU A 201 -28.20 -5.36 -23.55
C LEU A 201 -29.50 -6.12 -23.89
N ASN A 202 -29.43 -7.02 -24.85
CA ASN A 202 -30.53 -7.78 -25.41
C ASN A 202 -30.29 -9.27 -25.18
N ASP A 203 -31.35 -10.06 -25.10
CA ASP A 203 -31.22 -11.53 -24.95
C ASP A 203 -31.02 -12.25 -26.29
N SER A 204 -30.78 -11.51 -27.38
CA SER A 204 -30.58 -12.06 -28.72
C SER A 204 -29.63 -11.24 -29.58
N VAL A 205 -28.88 -11.93 -30.44
CA VAL A 205 -28.10 -11.36 -31.55
C VAL A 205 -28.59 -12.06 -32.82
N ASP A 206 -28.68 -11.35 -33.93
CA ASP A 206 -28.93 -11.96 -35.24
C ASP A 206 -27.79 -12.97 -35.53
N GLN A 207 -28.15 -14.24 -35.71
CA GLN A 207 -27.17 -15.28 -36.02
C GLN A 207 -26.67 -15.10 -37.46
N ASP A 208 -25.42 -14.68 -37.60
CA ASP A 208 -24.67 -14.79 -38.86
C ASP A 208 -23.86 -16.10 -38.87
N ASP A 209 -23.67 -16.69 -40.06
CA ASP A 209 -22.91 -17.93 -40.27
C ASP A 209 -21.43 -17.82 -39.79
N GLU A 210 -20.89 -16.60 -39.62
CA GLU A 210 -19.55 -16.33 -39.06
C GLU A 210 -19.46 -16.56 -37.53
N MET A 211 -20.57 -16.87 -36.85
CA MET A 211 -20.65 -17.04 -35.38
C MET A 211 -20.42 -18.48 -34.89
N GLU A 212 -20.15 -19.44 -35.78
CA GLU A 212 -19.89 -20.86 -35.44
C GLU A 212 -18.44 -21.15 -35.01
N ASN A 213 -17.84 -20.24 -34.24
CA ASN A 213 -16.53 -20.43 -33.64
C ASN A 213 -16.69 -20.78 -32.13
N GLY A 214 -15.90 -21.74 -31.62
CA GLY A 214 -15.93 -22.16 -30.22
C GLY A 214 -15.81 -21.02 -29.19
N ASN A 215 -15.06 -19.95 -29.46
CA ASN A 215 -15.01 -18.78 -28.57
C ASN A 215 -16.33 -17.98 -28.54
N TYR A 216 -17.03 -17.88 -29.68
CA TYR A 216 -18.37 -17.27 -29.72
C TYR A 216 -19.37 -18.15 -28.97
N THR A 217 -19.38 -19.46 -29.21
CA THR A 217 -20.27 -20.39 -28.48
C THR A 217 -20.08 -20.27 -26.96
N ARG A 218 -18.82 -20.28 -26.48
CA ARG A 218 -18.52 -20.09 -25.06
C ARG A 218 -18.97 -18.72 -24.56
N MET A 219 -18.75 -17.65 -25.33
CA MET A 219 -19.24 -16.31 -24.97
C MET A 219 -20.76 -16.31 -24.76
N PHE A 220 -21.55 -16.90 -25.67
CA PHE A 220 -23.01 -17.01 -25.53
C PHE A 220 -23.40 -17.74 -24.24
N GLU A 221 -22.83 -18.93 -24.01
CA GLU A 221 -23.11 -19.73 -22.81
C GLU A 221 -22.75 -18.98 -21.52
N GLN A 222 -21.58 -18.33 -21.49
CA GLN A 222 -21.09 -17.64 -20.30
C GLN A 222 -21.84 -16.34 -20.03
N VAL A 223 -22.31 -15.59 -21.04
CA VAL A 223 -23.12 -14.38 -20.80
C VAL A 223 -24.45 -14.75 -20.12
N SER A 224 -25.11 -15.81 -20.57
CA SER A 224 -26.35 -16.29 -19.94
C SER A 224 -26.12 -16.65 -18.47
N ILE A 225 -25.07 -17.42 -18.20
CA ILE A 225 -24.67 -17.77 -16.83
C ILE A 225 -24.35 -16.51 -16.01
N TRP A 226 -23.61 -15.55 -16.59
CA TRP A 226 -23.23 -14.30 -15.93
C TRP A 226 -24.43 -13.41 -15.58
N LYS A 227 -25.44 -13.34 -16.45
CA LYS A 227 -26.71 -12.63 -16.20
C LYS A 227 -27.53 -13.28 -15.08
N GLU A 228 -27.56 -14.60 -15.03
CA GLU A 228 -28.35 -15.39 -14.06
C GLU A 228 -27.64 -15.59 -12.72
N LYS A 229 -26.30 -15.53 -12.69
CA LYS A 229 -25.53 -15.54 -11.44
C LYS A 229 -26.12 -14.44 -10.54
N PRO A 230 -26.69 -14.79 -9.36
CA PRO A 230 -27.05 -13.76 -8.41
C PRO A 230 -25.79 -12.93 -8.22
N LYS A 231 -25.87 -11.64 -8.50
CA LYS A 231 -24.80 -10.70 -8.15
C LYS A 231 -24.77 -10.70 -6.63
N VAL A 232 -24.14 -11.73 -6.05
CA VAL A 232 -24.08 -11.95 -4.62
C VAL A 232 -23.28 -10.75 -4.14
N LYS A 233 -24.02 -9.75 -3.64
CA LYS A 233 -23.50 -8.75 -2.73
C LYS A 233 -23.06 -9.52 -1.48
N LYS A 234 -21.95 -10.26 -1.58
CA LYS A 234 -21.22 -10.74 -0.42
C LYS A 234 -20.94 -9.47 0.34
N ASN A 235 -21.57 -9.35 1.50
CA ASN A 235 -21.34 -8.28 2.45
C ASN A 235 -19.85 -7.98 2.44
N LEU A 236 -19.49 -6.85 1.84
CA LEU A 236 -18.14 -6.34 1.83
C LEU A 236 -17.76 -6.24 3.29
N GLN A 237 -16.88 -7.12 3.76
CA GLN A 237 -16.08 -6.88 4.95
C GLN A 237 -15.09 -5.76 4.61
N ALA A 238 -15.65 -4.57 4.34
CA ALA A 238 -15.05 -3.43 3.66
C ALA A 238 -13.78 -2.90 4.36
N ARG A 239 -13.60 -3.20 5.64
CA ARG A 239 -12.42 -2.78 6.40
C ARG A 239 -11.21 -3.73 6.31
N SER A 240 -11.40 -4.98 5.86
CA SER A 240 -10.30 -5.97 5.80
C SER A 240 -9.59 -6.04 4.43
N ASN A 241 -10.20 -5.47 3.39
CA ASN A 241 -9.75 -5.56 2.00
C ASN A 241 -9.42 -4.21 1.36
N VAL A 242 -9.57 -3.10 2.09
CA VAL A 242 -9.28 -1.75 1.61
C VAL A 242 -8.32 -1.07 2.57
N GLN A 243 -7.15 -0.65 2.08
CA GLN A 243 -6.28 0.23 2.85
C GLN A 243 -6.73 1.68 2.58
N ILE A 244 -7.47 2.23 3.54
CA ILE A 244 -8.11 3.53 3.38
C ILE A 244 -7.21 4.63 3.96
N THR A 245 -6.83 5.57 3.11
CA THR A 245 -6.20 6.83 3.54
C THR A 245 -7.22 7.95 3.46
N ALA A 246 -7.28 8.81 4.47
CA ALA A 246 -8.21 9.93 4.48
C ALA A 246 -7.78 11.03 3.49
N PRO A 247 -8.73 11.67 2.79
CA PRO A 247 -8.47 12.90 2.02
C PRO A 247 -7.88 14.02 2.88
N LYS A 248 -7.15 14.92 2.23
CA LYS A 248 -6.55 16.09 2.90
C LYS A 248 -6.97 17.37 2.18
N ILE A 249 -7.33 18.39 2.96
CA ILE A 249 -7.47 19.76 2.43
C ILE A 249 -6.08 20.37 2.39
N LYS A 250 -5.74 20.95 1.23
CA LYS A 250 -4.48 21.65 1.01
C LYS A 250 -4.71 22.98 0.31
N ILE A 251 -3.71 23.85 0.40
CA ILE A 251 -3.61 25.07 -0.38
C ILE A 251 -2.35 25.03 -1.25
N ASP A 252 -2.52 25.46 -2.50
CA ASP A 252 -1.46 25.78 -3.44
C ASP A 252 -1.64 27.25 -3.85
N LEU A 253 -0.67 28.08 -3.46
CA LEU A 253 -0.72 29.53 -3.63
C LEU A 253 -0.45 29.95 -5.08
N ASP A 254 0.27 29.14 -5.85
CA ASP A 254 0.76 29.48 -7.18
C ASP A 254 -0.02 28.78 -8.31
N GLY A 255 -0.83 27.78 -7.97
CA GLY A 255 -1.53 26.95 -8.94
C GLY A 255 -3.03 26.79 -8.65
N VAL A 256 -3.40 25.65 -8.07
CA VAL A 256 -4.79 25.16 -8.06
C VAL A 256 -5.68 25.87 -7.03
N GLY A 257 -5.10 26.58 -6.06
CA GLY A 257 -5.80 27.21 -4.96
C GLY A 257 -6.06 26.25 -3.79
N ILE A 258 -7.22 26.32 -3.15
CA ILE A 258 -7.59 25.38 -2.08
C ILE A 258 -8.25 24.14 -2.69
N TYR A 259 -7.80 22.94 -2.33
CA TYR A 259 -8.28 21.70 -2.92
C TYR A 259 -8.29 20.52 -1.95
N PHE A 260 -9.07 19.50 -2.29
CA PHE A 260 -8.91 18.15 -1.74
C PHE A 260 -7.86 17.37 -2.52
N GLU A 261 -6.86 16.87 -1.81
CA GLU A 261 -5.99 15.79 -2.26
C GLU A 261 -6.66 14.47 -1.92
N ILE A 262 -7.22 13.82 -2.94
CA ILE A 262 -7.81 12.49 -2.85
C ILE A 262 -6.69 11.47 -3.01
N PRO A 263 -6.39 10.67 -1.98
CA PRO A 263 -5.28 9.73 -2.01
C PRO A 263 -5.64 8.48 -2.83
N ARG A 264 -4.61 7.74 -3.23
CA ARG A 264 -4.80 6.39 -3.79
C ARG A 264 -5.43 5.48 -2.75
N ILE A 265 -6.42 4.72 -3.18
CA ILE A 265 -7.05 3.67 -2.39
C ILE A 265 -6.62 2.34 -2.97
N ILE A 266 -6.15 1.44 -2.09
CA ILE A 266 -5.80 0.08 -2.47
C ILE A 266 -6.97 -0.82 -2.09
N VAL A 267 -7.52 -1.54 -3.07
CA VAL A 267 -8.60 -2.50 -2.93
C VAL A 267 -8.14 -3.85 -3.43
N LYS A 268 -8.40 -4.92 -2.67
CA LYS A 268 -8.04 -6.28 -3.12
C LYS A 268 -8.89 -6.75 -4.30
N ASP A 269 -10.19 -6.45 -4.27
CA ASP A 269 -11.16 -6.84 -5.29
C ASP A 269 -12.34 -5.86 -5.31
N CYS A 270 -12.81 -5.50 -6.50
CA CYS A 270 -13.86 -4.49 -6.74
C CYS A 270 -14.57 -4.82 -8.06
N TYR A 271 -15.90 -4.72 -8.10
CA TYR A 271 -16.65 -4.98 -9.34
C TYR A 271 -16.52 -3.81 -10.32
N ASP A 272 -16.63 -2.59 -9.80
CA ASP A 272 -16.47 -1.38 -10.60
C ASP A 272 -14.99 -1.14 -10.92
N SER A 273 -14.74 -0.68 -12.15
CA SER A 273 -13.39 -0.28 -12.58
C SER A 273 -12.92 1.06 -12.00
N TYR A 274 -13.71 1.66 -11.12
CA TYR A 274 -13.45 2.94 -10.48
C TYR A 274 -14.05 2.98 -9.07
N ILE A 275 -13.59 3.93 -8.27
CA ILE A 275 -14.26 4.34 -7.03
C ILE A 275 -14.93 5.68 -7.21
N ILE A 276 -15.99 5.90 -6.44
CA ILE A 276 -16.70 7.16 -6.41
C ILE A 276 -16.38 7.88 -5.11
N TRP A 277 -15.89 9.10 -5.24
CA TRP A 277 -15.80 10.06 -4.17
C TRP A 277 -16.96 11.04 -4.29
N GLU A 278 -17.90 10.97 -3.37
CA GLU A 278 -18.96 11.96 -3.23
C GLU A 278 -18.48 13.06 -2.30
N ILE A 279 -18.35 14.27 -2.81
CA ILE A 279 -17.90 15.44 -2.07
C ILE A 279 -19.07 16.39 -1.94
N THR A 280 -19.51 16.63 -0.72
CA THR A 280 -20.59 17.55 -0.40
C THR A 280 -20.02 18.75 0.37
N SER A 281 -20.34 19.96 -0.06
CA SER A 281 -19.96 21.21 0.58
C SER A 281 -21.20 22.06 0.77
N ASP A 282 -21.57 22.32 2.03
CA ASP A 282 -22.84 22.95 2.41
C ASP A 282 -24.04 22.34 1.64
N GLU A 283 -24.51 22.96 0.55
CA GLU A 283 -25.67 22.49 -0.25
C GLU A 283 -25.31 21.83 -1.60
N THR A 284 -24.04 21.81 -2.02
CA THR A 284 -23.65 21.25 -3.32
C THR A 284 -22.97 19.90 -3.16
N SER A 285 -23.39 18.89 -3.93
CA SER A 285 -22.75 17.59 -4.02
C SER A 285 -22.14 17.37 -5.41
N GLN A 286 -20.92 16.84 -5.45
CA GLN A 286 -20.26 16.44 -6.68
C GLN A 286 -19.75 15.01 -6.55
N LEU A 287 -19.89 14.24 -7.63
CA LEU A 287 -19.35 12.88 -7.73
C LEU A 287 -18.07 12.91 -8.54
N VAL A 288 -16.99 12.38 -7.97
CA VAL A 288 -15.68 12.31 -8.57
C VAL A 288 -15.33 10.84 -8.75
N LYS A 289 -15.15 10.41 -10.00
CA LYS A 289 -14.70 9.06 -10.32
C LYS A 289 -13.17 9.01 -10.30
N ALA A 290 -12.61 8.01 -9.64
CA ALA A 290 -11.18 7.71 -9.68
C ALA A 290 -10.99 6.27 -10.15
N ASP A 291 -10.38 6.12 -11.33
CA ASP A 291 -10.21 4.83 -11.97
C ASP A 291 -9.17 3.96 -11.24
N PHE A 292 -9.35 2.65 -11.31
CA PHE A 292 -8.40 1.68 -10.77
C PHE A 292 -7.35 1.25 -11.80
N PHE A 293 -6.14 1.04 -11.31
CA PHE A 293 -5.09 0.30 -12.02
C PHE A 293 -4.64 -0.88 -11.19
N ARG A 294 -4.24 -1.96 -11.85
CA ARG A 294 -3.74 -3.15 -11.16
C ARG A 294 -2.24 -3.05 -10.91
N ARG A 295 -1.82 -3.21 -9.65
CA ARG A 295 -0.40 -3.27 -9.24
C ARG A 295 -0.22 -4.41 -8.24
N ASN A 296 0.67 -5.36 -8.51
CA ASN A 296 0.95 -6.50 -7.61
C ASN A 296 -0.30 -7.25 -7.12
N SER A 297 -1.23 -7.57 -8.03
CA SER A 297 -2.49 -8.28 -7.72
C SER A 297 -3.48 -7.53 -6.81
N VAL A 298 -3.31 -6.22 -6.61
CA VAL A 298 -4.30 -5.34 -5.97
C VAL A 298 -4.71 -4.23 -6.95
N LEU A 299 -5.93 -3.70 -6.77
CA LEU A 299 -6.44 -2.53 -7.49
C LEU A 299 -6.04 -1.27 -6.72
N VAL A 300 -5.49 -0.28 -7.41
CA VAL A 300 -5.02 0.98 -6.84
C VAL A 300 -5.68 2.12 -7.59
N SER A 301 -6.43 2.98 -6.89
CA SER A 301 -7.11 4.10 -7.54
C SER A 301 -6.12 5.21 -7.93
N GLU A 302 -6.51 6.02 -8.91
CA GLU A 302 -5.89 7.32 -9.16
C GLU A 302 -5.92 8.23 -7.93
N GLU A 303 -4.90 9.06 -7.82
CA GLU A 303 -4.97 10.30 -7.04
C GLU A 303 -5.73 11.34 -7.83
N LYS A 304 -6.59 12.11 -7.16
CA LYS A 304 -7.31 13.24 -7.77
C LYS A 304 -7.11 14.50 -6.92
N ILE A 305 -7.09 15.64 -7.60
CA ILE A 305 -7.11 16.96 -6.97
C ILE A 305 -8.42 17.62 -7.33
N ILE A 306 -9.16 18.08 -6.34
CA ILE A 306 -10.47 18.72 -6.53
C ILE A 306 -10.48 20.08 -5.86
N THR A 307 -10.54 21.15 -6.66
CA THR A 307 -10.60 22.53 -6.15
C THR A 307 -11.88 22.76 -5.36
N LEU A 308 -11.76 23.48 -4.25
CA LEU A 308 -12.84 23.77 -3.32
C LEU A 308 -13.30 25.21 -3.42
N LYS A 309 -14.61 25.40 -3.26
CA LYS A 309 -15.21 26.70 -2.96
C LYS A 309 -15.33 26.87 -1.44
N PRO A 310 -15.37 28.11 -0.92
CA PRO A 310 -15.63 28.35 0.50
C PRO A 310 -16.92 27.68 0.95
N ALA A 311 -16.85 26.91 2.04
CA ALA A 311 -17.98 26.27 2.68
C ALA A 311 -17.72 26.15 4.18
N THR A 312 -18.78 26.03 4.98
CA THR A 312 -18.65 25.85 6.43
C THR A 312 -18.23 24.43 6.79
N THR A 313 -18.71 23.46 6.03
CA THR A 313 -18.40 22.04 6.21
C THR A 313 -18.18 21.36 4.88
N TYR A 314 -17.27 20.40 4.87
CA TYR A 314 -17.05 19.50 3.75
C TYR A 314 -17.22 18.07 4.21
N THR A 315 -18.07 17.33 3.50
CA THR A 315 -18.24 15.89 3.68
C THR A 315 -17.66 15.19 2.48
N ILE A 316 -16.81 14.18 2.70
CA ILE A 316 -16.35 13.28 1.65
C ILE A 316 -16.77 11.87 1.98
N THR A 317 -17.47 11.23 1.06
CA THR A 317 -17.90 9.84 1.15
C THR A 317 -17.20 9.03 0.06
N LEU A 318 -16.47 7.99 0.47
CA LEU A 318 -15.93 6.99 -0.45
C LEU A 318 -16.98 5.91 -0.67
N LYS A 319 -17.38 5.72 -1.92
CA LYS A 319 -18.25 4.63 -2.37
C LYS A 319 -17.49 3.69 -3.30
N VAL A 320 -17.65 2.40 -3.06
CA VAL A 320 -17.13 1.31 -3.89
C VAL A 320 -18.32 0.40 -4.18
N ASP A 321 -18.58 0.11 -5.45
CA ASP A 321 -19.76 -0.67 -5.89
C ASP A 321 -21.09 -0.10 -5.32
N ASP A 322 -21.23 1.23 -5.38
CA ASP A 322 -22.32 2.03 -4.81
C ASP A 322 -22.54 1.89 -3.28
N GLN A 323 -21.66 1.18 -2.57
CA GLN A 323 -21.70 1.08 -1.11
C GLN A 323 -20.76 2.09 -0.47
N GLN A 324 -21.28 2.83 0.52
CA GLN A 324 -20.45 3.71 1.34
C GLN A 324 -19.46 2.87 2.18
N ILE A 325 -18.17 3.04 1.89
CA ILE A 325 -17.07 2.38 2.59
C ILE A 325 -16.58 3.22 3.77
N SER A 326 -16.48 4.54 3.57
CA SER A 326 -16.00 5.49 4.56
C SER A 326 -16.61 6.86 4.32
N LYS A 327 -16.70 7.66 5.38
CA LYS A 327 -17.14 9.04 5.35
C LYS A 327 -16.21 9.87 6.23
N TRP A 328 -15.81 11.03 5.74
CA TRP A 328 -15.02 12.03 6.46
C TRP A 328 -15.76 13.35 6.46
N GLU A 329 -15.72 14.01 7.59
CA GLU A 329 -16.28 15.34 7.77
C GLU A 329 -15.13 16.27 8.16
N PHE A 330 -15.02 17.37 7.45
CA PHE A 330 -14.03 18.41 7.67
C PHE A 330 -14.74 19.72 7.94
N ASP A 331 -14.30 20.38 8.99
CA ASP A 331 -14.64 21.78 9.20
C ASP A 331 -13.95 22.63 8.14
N GLY A 332 -14.71 23.47 7.45
CA GLY A 332 -14.21 24.41 6.47
C GLY A 332 -13.93 25.77 7.09
N VAL A 333 -14.58 26.81 6.58
CA VAL A 333 -14.46 28.17 7.11
C VAL A 333 -15.14 28.26 8.47
N LYS A 334 -14.37 28.64 9.51
CA LYS A 334 -14.87 28.90 10.87
C LYS A 334 -14.68 30.36 11.20
N ASN A 335 -15.69 31.02 11.77
CA ASN A 335 -15.62 32.44 12.16
C ASN A 335 -15.02 33.33 11.06
N LYS A 336 -15.39 33.08 9.79
CA LYS A 336 -14.94 33.81 8.60
C LYS A 336 -13.45 33.66 8.24
N TYR A 337 -12.75 32.65 8.78
CA TYR A 337 -11.37 32.36 8.40
C TYR A 337 -11.13 30.86 8.14
N ILE A 338 -10.04 30.58 7.43
CA ILE A 338 -9.47 29.25 7.26
C ILE A 338 -7.93 29.37 7.27
N ALA A 339 -7.22 28.39 7.82
CA ALA A 339 -5.77 28.48 7.98
C ALA A 339 -5.03 27.19 7.59
N PHE A 340 -3.81 27.38 7.09
CA PHE A 340 -2.95 26.31 6.61
C PHE A 340 -1.53 26.47 7.18
N LEU A 341 -0.85 25.35 7.32
CA LEU A 341 0.59 25.33 7.60
C LEU A 341 1.38 25.86 6.38
N PRO A 342 2.65 26.27 6.54
CA PRO A 342 3.47 26.75 5.42
C PRO A 342 3.66 25.71 4.31
N ASN A 343 3.56 24.42 4.65
CA ASN A 343 3.61 23.32 3.68
C ASN A 343 2.27 23.07 2.95
N GLY A 344 1.30 23.98 3.12
CA GLY A 344 0.00 23.95 2.47
C GLY A 344 -1.04 23.05 3.15
N ASN A 345 -0.74 22.34 4.23
CA ASN A 345 -1.73 21.48 4.88
C ASN A 345 -2.73 22.25 5.75
N PHE A 346 -4.01 21.90 5.67
CA PHE A 346 -5.07 22.51 6.48
C PHE A 346 -4.90 22.28 7.98
N ILE A 347 -5.10 23.34 8.78
CA ILE A 347 -5.08 23.31 10.24
C ILE A 347 -6.48 22.93 10.75
N LYS A 348 -6.62 21.70 11.24
CA LYS A 348 -7.91 21.13 11.69
C LYS A 348 -8.36 21.58 13.08
N THR A 349 -7.44 22.14 13.87
CA THR A 349 -7.68 22.51 15.27
C THR A 349 -8.29 23.91 15.36
N GLU A 350 -9.01 24.19 16.45
CA GLU A 350 -9.53 25.53 16.73
C GLU A 350 -8.44 26.56 17.08
N TRP A 351 -7.22 26.06 17.33
CA TRP A 351 -6.04 26.85 17.63
C TRP A 351 -5.08 26.83 16.44
N LEU A 352 -4.45 27.97 16.17
CA LEU A 352 -3.33 28.06 15.24
C LEU A 352 -2.04 27.62 15.93
N PRO A 353 -1.10 26.99 15.23
CA PRO A 353 0.19 26.64 15.81
C PRO A 353 1.09 27.88 15.95
N ASN A 354 1.96 27.88 16.95
CA ASN A 354 2.99 28.90 17.16
C ASN A 354 4.16 28.76 16.18
N THR A 355 3.85 29.01 14.92
CA THR A 355 4.75 28.98 13.77
C THR A 355 4.12 29.87 12.69
N SER A 356 4.83 30.11 11.61
CA SER A 356 4.23 30.76 10.44
C SER A 356 3.05 29.95 9.89
N VAL A 357 2.00 30.64 9.45
CA VAL A 357 0.81 30.05 8.83
C VAL A 357 0.41 30.84 7.59
N ILE A 358 -0.33 30.20 6.70
CA ILE A 358 -1.10 30.85 5.64
C ILE A 358 -2.52 31.02 6.18
N PHE A 359 -2.98 32.25 6.27
CA PHE A 359 -4.24 32.64 6.90
C PHE A 359 -5.13 33.34 5.87
N LEU A 360 -6.32 32.79 5.64
CA LEU A 360 -7.32 33.40 4.77
C LEU A 360 -8.45 33.91 5.63
N ILE A 361 -8.79 35.19 5.48
CA ILE A 361 -9.86 35.86 6.22
C ILE A 361 -10.79 36.53 5.22
N HIS A 362 -12.09 36.45 5.48
CA HIS A 362 -13.09 37.05 4.61
C HIS A 362 -12.94 38.59 4.58
N ASN A 363 -13.13 39.22 3.41
CA ASN A 363 -12.84 40.64 3.16
C ASN A 363 -13.66 41.64 4.01
N ASP A 364 -14.63 41.17 4.79
CA ASP A 364 -15.42 41.99 5.72
C ASP A 364 -14.82 42.02 7.14
N SER A 365 -13.66 41.39 7.33
CA SER A 365 -12.96 41.25 8.60
C SER A 365 -11.48 41.51 8.38
N GLU A 366 -10.81 42.10 9.37
CA GLU A 366 -9.40 42.47 9.27
C GLU A 366 -8.60 41.90 10.44
N ILE A 367 -7.29 41.74 10.25
CA ILE A 367 -6.36 41.41 11.32
C ILE A 367 -6.05 42.70 12.08
N LEU A 368 -6.34 42.73 13.38
CA LEU A 368 -6.08 43.87 14.24
C LEU A 368 -4.59 43.93 14.59
N ASN A 369 -4.05 45.15 14.74
CA ASN A 369 -2.63 45.40 15.02
C ASN A 369 -1.68 44.75 13.99
N LYS A 370 -2.10 44.69 12.72
CA LYS A 370 -1.31 44.13 11.60
C LYS A 370 0.11 44.72 11.52
N GLU A 371 0.30 45.98 11.93
CA GLU A 371 1.61 46.66 11.94
C GLU A 371 2.61 46.11 12.97
N GLU A 372 2.12 45.48 14.05
CA GLU A 372 2.96 44.88 15.10
C GLU A 372 3.31 43.41 14.78
N LEU A 373 2.77 42.88 13.69
CA LEU A 373 2.88 41.49 13.28
C LEU A 373 3.75 41.35 12.03
N SER A 374 4.52 40.27 11.94
CA SER A 374 5.22 39.92 10.70
C SER A 374 4.23 39.27 9.72
N VAL A 375 3.55 40.11 8.94
CA VAL A 375 2.51 39.72 7.97
C VAL A 375 2.93 40.10 6.55
N ALA A 376 2.87 39.13 5.63
CA ALA A 376 2.98 39.36 4.20
C ALA A 376 1.63 39.09 3.51
N GLU A 377 1.18 40.05 2.70
CA GLU A 377 -0.05 39.90 1.91
C GLU A 377 0.25 39.18 0.60
N MET A 378 -0.60 38.22 0.27
CA MET A 378 -0.40 37.28 -0.84
C MET A 378 -1.46 37.51 -1.93
N SER A 379 -1.20 36.94 -3.11
CA SER A 379 -2.17 36.99 -4.22
C SER A 379 -3.47 36.28 -3.86
N LYS A 380 -4.57 36.73 -4.48
CA LYS A 380 -5.88 36.10 -4.31
C LYS A 380 -5.88 34.67 -4.86
N ILE A 381 -6.65 33.81 -4.19
CA ILE A 381 -6.74 32.39 -4.51
C ILE A 381 -7.95 32.10 -5.41
N PRO A 382 -7.80 31.29 -6.48
CA PRO A 382 -8.91 30.91 -7.34
C PRO A 382 -10.12 30.37 -6.55
N LEU A 383 -11.33 30.78 -6.93
CA LEU A 383 -12.61 30.47 -6.26
C LEU A 383 -12.79 31.05 -4.84
N TRP A 384 -11.78 31.72 -4.27
CA TRP A 384 -11.79 32.30 -2.92
C TRP A 384 -11.63 33.83 -2.94
N ASN A 385 -12.14 34.50 -3.99
CA ASN A 385 -11.96 35.95 -4.22
C ASN A 385 -12.51 36.86 -3.10
N GLN A 386 -13.37 36.32 -2.24
CA GLN A 386 -13.97 36.97 -1.07
C GLN A 386 -13.09 36.89 0.19
N TYR A 387 -11.89 36.32 0.07
CA TYR A 387 -10.92 36.19 1.15
C TYR A 387 -9.60 36.85 0.75
N ASP A 388 -9.04 37.57 1.70
CA ASP A 388 -7.68 38.08 1.63
C ASP A 388 -6.73 37.07 2.25
N VAL A 389 -5.54 36.95 1.67
CA VAL A 389 -4.59 35.87 1.97
C VAL A 389 -3.33 36.46 2.57
N TYR A 390 -2.96 35.95 3.74
CA TYR A 390 -1.80 36.41 4.50
C TYR A 390 -0.87 35.26 4.82
N SER A 391 0.43 35.49 4.73
CA SER A 391 1.42 34.71 5.45
C SER A 391 1.75 35.44 6.74
N ILE A 392 1.53 34.80 7.88
CA ILE A 392 1.67 35.41 9.21
C ILE A 392 2.64 34.57 10.02
N ASP A 393 3.68 35.20 10.58
CA ASP A 393 4.46 34.56 11.63
C ASP A 393 3.77 34.71 12.98
N LEU A 394 3.35 33.58 13.56
CA LEU A 394 2.69 33.56 14.86
C LEU A 394 3.66 33.28 16.02
N THR A 395 4.96 33.20 15.72
CA THR A 395 5.99 32.94 16.73
C THR A 395 5.92 33.99 17.85
N ASN A 396 5.74 33.54 19.09
CA ASN A 396 5.59 34.36 20.31
C ASN A 396 4.21 35.03 20.50
N LEU A 397 3.21 34.70 19.68
CA LEU A 397 1.83 35.16 19.89
C LEU A 397 1.03 34.15 20.71
N LYS A 398 0.18 34.66 21.60
CA LYS A 398 -0.84 33.85 22.30
C LYS A 398 -2.18 33.87 21.58
N THR A 399 -2.47 34.97 20.89
CA THR A 399 -3.74 35.22 20.20
C THR A 399 -3.50 36.10 18.99
N LEU A 400 -4.22 35.82 17.91
CA LEU A 400 -4.35 36.66 16.73
C LEU A 400 -5.74 37.34 16.77
N PRO A 401 -5.81 38.63 17.14
CA PRO A 401 -7.06 39.37 17.19
C PRO A 401 -7.53 39.77 15.79
N CYS A 402 -8.81 39.54 15.49
CA CYS A 402 -9.45 39.92 14.23
C CYS A 402 -10.72 40.73 14.50
N THR A 403 -11.24 41.40 13.47
CA THR A 403 -12.51 42.13 13.59
C THR A 403 -13.65 41.17 13.92
N GLY A 404 -14.17 41.24 15.15
CA GLY A 404 -15.32 40.46 15.61
C GLY A 404 -15.00 39.07 16.19
N PHE A 405 -13.73 38.63 16.20
CA PHE A 405 -13.33 37.36 16.80
C PHE A 405 -11.84 37.31 17.15
N ILE A 406 -11.43 36.39 18.00
CA ILE A 406 -10.03 36.18 18.39
C ILE A 406 -9.66 34.73 18.09
N VAL A 407 -8.57 34.52 17.37
CA VAL A 407 -8.01 33.20 17.11
C VAL A 407 -6.89 32.92 18.12
N ARG A 408 -6.93 31.79 18.83
CA ARG A 408 -5.84 31.47 19.78
C ARG A 408 -4.69 30.79 19.07
N VAL A 409 -3.47 31.06 19.53
CA VAL A 409 -2.23 30.45 19.05
C VAL A 409 -1.70 29.53 20.14
N ASN A 410 -1.52 28.25 19.84
CA ASN A 410 -1.01 27.24 20.76
C ASN A 410 0.51 27.09 20.58
N THR A 411 1.26 27.26 21.68
CA THR A 411 2.72 27.30 21.67
C THR A 411 3.37 25.95 21.42
N GLU A 412 2.72 24.84 21.78
CA GLU A 412 3.24 23.47 21.61
C GLU A 412 2.14 22.45 21.32
N ASN A 413 2.36 21.57 20.33
CA ASN A 413 1.34 20.60 19.89
C ASN A 413 1.53 19.20 20.47
N LYS A 414 2.69 18.89 21.08
CA LYS A 414 3.02 17.57 21.63
C LYS A 414 3.99 17.70 22.81
N PRO A 415 3.95 16.77 23.78
CA PRO A 415 4.97 16.65 24.80
C PRO A 415 6.36 16.43 24.19
N THR A 416 7.38 17.08 24.74
CA THR A 416 8.79 16.92 24.32
C THR A 416 9.70 16.73 25.54
N LEU A 417 10.88 16.12 25.34
CA LEU A 417 11.92 16.05 26.38
C LEU A 417 12.91 17.18 26.17
N ILE A 418 13.16 17.94 27.23
CA ILE A 418 14.07 19.09 27.20
C ILE A 418 14.93 19.05 28.47
N GLY A 419 16.15 19.57 28.36
CA GLY A 419 17.11 19.64 29.47
C GLY A 419 17.80 18.30 29.76
N GLY A 420 18.28 18.16 31.00
CA GLY A 420 19.12 17.05 31.42
C GLY A 420 20.55 17.13 30.89
N LYS A 421 21.40 16.21 31.36
CA LYS A 421 22.81 16.13 30.96
C LYS A 421 23.12 14.71 30.50
N THR A 422 23.53 14.53 29.26
CA THR A 422 23.78 13.20 28.68
C THR A 422 25.17 12.66 29.02
N LEU A 423 25.29 11.34 29.21
CA LEU A 423 26.56 10.65 29.45
C LEU A 423 27.54 10.82 28.30
N PHE A 424 27.02 10.76 27.07
CA PHE A 424 27.78 10.97 25.84
C PHE A 424 27.32 12.26 25.15
N ASN A 425 28.28 13.09 24.76
CA ASN A 425 28.04 14.30 23.97
C ASN A 425 27.92 13.95 22.48
N GLN A 426 26.91 13.15 22.13
CA GLN A 426 26.58 12.72 20.77
C GLN A 426 25.14 13.13 20.43
N GLU A 427 24.90 13.49 19.16
CA GLU A 427 23.53 13.71 18.69
C GLU A 427 22.70 12.44 18.90
N ASN A 428 21.54 12.57 19.55
CA ASN A 428 20.60 11.50 19.89
C ASN A 428 21.02 10.55 21.02
N SER A 429 21.98 10.92 21.87
CA SER A 429 22.24 10.17 23.11
C SER A 429 20.98 10.14 23.99
N ARG A 430 20.60 8.95 24.45
CA ARG A 430 19.45 8.71 25.34
C ARG A 430 19.86 8.38 26.77
N ALA A 431 21.16 8.33 27.04
CA ALA A 431 21.74 8.07 28.36
C ALA A 431 21.97 9.38 29.11
N TYR A 432 21.23 9.60 30.19
CA TYR A 432 21.22 10.81 31.00
C TYR A 432 21.91 10.58 32.35
N MET A 433 22.84 11.46 32.69
CA MET A 433 23.42 11.60 34.04
C MET A 433 22.56 12.51 34.92
N GLU A 434 21.93 13.52 34.32
CA GLU A 434 20.93 14.35 34.99
C GLU A 434 19.63 14.22 34.20
N LEU A 435 18.53 13.87 34.89
CA LEU A 435 17.25 13.60 34.24
C LEU A 435 16.72 14.84 33.51
N PRO A 436 16.17 14.67 32.30
CA PRO A 436 15.47 15.75 31.61
C PRO A 436 14.09 15.99 32.23
N TYR A 437 13.42 17.05 31.78
CA TYR A 437 12.01 17.30 32.09
C TYR A 437 11.16 17.12 30.82
N ILE A 438 9.89 16.75 31.01
CA ILE A 438 8.92 16.72 29.92
C ILE A 438 8.26 18.09 29.84
N GLN A 439 8.43 18.77 28.73
CA GLN A 439 7.63 19.94 28.40
C GLN A 439 6.29 19.47 27.83
N VAL A 440 5.19 20.00 28.36
CA VAL A 440 3.83 19.63 27.96
C VAL A 440 3.01 20.85 27.56
N PRO A 441 2.12 20.72 26.55
CA PRO A 441 1.17 21.78 26.22
C PRO A 441 0.31 22.18 27.42
N VAL A 442 0.07 23.48 27.59
CA VAL A 442 -0.90 23.99 28.58
C VAL A 442 -2.30 23.60 28.13
N ILE A 443 -3.05 22.91 29.00
CA ILE A 443 -4.43 22.48 28.72
C ILE A 443 -5.41 23.26 29.60
N GLN A 444 -6.59 23.62 29.07
CA GLN A 444 -7.56 24.42 29.82
C GLN A 444 -8.35 23.61 30.84
N ASP A 445 -8.58 22.31 30.57
CA ASP A 445 -9.35 21.44 31.44
C ASP A 445 -8.83 19.99 31.36
N GLY A 446 -8.91 19.27 32.48
CA GLY A 446 -8.37 17.91 32.65
C GLY A 446 -6.98 17.85 33.29
N GLU A 447 -6.34 16.70 33.17
CA GLU A 447 -5.05 16.40 33.80
C GLU A 447 -4.17 15.63 32.81
N TRP A 448 -2.86 15.75 32.98
CA TRP A 448 -1.89 14.90 32.30
C TRP A 448 -1.75 13.60 33.07
N HIS A 449 -1.83 12.48 32.37
CA HIS A 449 -1.54 11.16 32.91
C HIS A 449 -0.15 10.73 32.47
N LEU A 450 0.67 10.35 33.44
CA LEU A 450 2.05 9.93 33.27
C LEU A 450 2.19 8.47 33.71
N GLU A 451 2.76 7.63 32.85
CA GLU A 451 3.14 6.25 33.13
C GLU A 451 4.65 6.13 32.91
N ILE A 452 5.40 5.78 33.95
CA ILE A 452 6.83 5.52 33.88
C ILE A 452 7.05 4.03 34.19
N LYS A 453 7.73 3.33 33.30
CA LYS A 453 8.10 1.93 33.46
C LYS A 453 9.61 1.81 33.52
N HIS A 454 10.12 1.35 34.65
CA HIS A 454 11.51 0.92 34.78
C HIS A 454 11.65 -0.49 34.21
N ARG A 455 12.55 -0.68 33.25
CA ARG A 455 12.64 -1.92 32.45
C ARG A 455 14.04 -2.49 32.38
N ALA A 456 14.15 -3.78 32.67
CA ALA A 456 15.21 -4.68 32.22
C ALA A 456 14.65 -5.59 31.11
N GLU A 457 14.87 -6.92 31.16
CA GLU A 457 14.14 -7.89 30.33
C GLU A 457 12.62 -7.88 30.59
N ASN A 458 12.23 -7.59 31.82
CA ASN A 458 10.84 -7.38 32.26
C ASN A 458 10.66 -5.99 32.88
N VAL A 459 9.41 -5.58 33.07
CA VAL A 459 9.08 -4.34 33.81
C VAL A 459 9.35 -4.59 35.30
N LEU A 460 10.33 -3.88 35.86
CA LEU A 460 10.72 -3.98 37.27
C LEU A 460 9.77 -3.17 38.15
N GLU A 461 9.49 -1.93 37.74
CA GLU A 461 8.62 -1.02 38.47
C GLU A 461 7.76 -0.21 37.51
N LYS A 462 6.54 0.12 37.95
CA LYS A 462 5.59 0.94 37.21
C LYS A 462 5.01 2.04 38.10
N ILE A 463 5.28 3.28 37.73
CA ILE A 463 4.72 4.48 38.36
C ILE A 463 3.62 5.02 37.46
N ASN A 464 2.47 5.36 38.06
CA ASN A 464 1.42 6.12 37.40
C ASN A 464 1.17 7.38 38.21
N ALA A 465 1.22 8.53 37.55
CA ALA A 465 1.00 9.82 38.18
C ALA A 465 0.01 10.66 37.36
N THR A 466 -0.63 11.58 38.06
CA THR A 466 -1.51 12.57 37.45
C THR A 466 -0.92 13.95 37.73
N VAL A 467 -0.75 14.75 36.69
CA VAL A 467 -0.15 16.07 36.75
C VAL A 467 -1.20 17.12 36.40
N PRO A 468 -1.37 18.18 37.22
CA PRO A 468 -2.34 19.24 36.95
C PRO A 468 -2.11 19.96 35.63
N ASN A 469 -3.19 20.50 35.07
CA ASN A 469 -3.21 21.24 33.80
C ASN A 469 -2.39 22.55 33.76
N ASN A 470 -2.03 23.09 34.92
CA ASN A 470 -1.34 24.38 35.05
C ASN A 470 0.19 24.28 34.98
N ARG A 471 0.74 23.09 34.72
CA ARG A 471 2.18 22.88 34.59
C ARG A 471 2.59 22.75 33.13
N GLU A 472 3.55 23.57 32.72
CA GLU A 472 4.23 23.48 31.42
C GLU A 472 5.38 22.46 31.43
N TRP A 473 5.88 22.12 32.63
CA TRP A 473 7.07 21.29 32.82
C TRP A 473 6.82 20.20 33.86
N ILE A 474 7.25 18.99 33.55
CA ILE A 474 7.16 17.81 34.42
C ILE A 474 8.57 17.31 34.66
N GLU A 475 9.10 17.55 35.86
CA GLU A 475 10.43 17.10 36.27
C GLU A 475 10.43 15.58 36.50
N LEU A 476 11.23 14.84 35.73
CA LEU A 476 11.30 13.38 35.88
C LEU A 476 11.97 12.97 37.21
N SER A 477 12.85 13.81 37.77
CA SER A 477 13.46 13.62 39.08
C SER A 477 12.45 13.57 40.23
N SER A 478 11.23 14.10 40.03
CA SER A 478 10.13 13.95 41.00
C SER A 478 9.55 12.53 41.03
N TYR A 479 9.87 11.69 40.05
CA TYR A 479 9.29 10.34 39.89
C TYR A 479 10.34 9.23 39.79
N ILE A 480 11.53 9.53 39.30
CA ILE A 480 12.65 8.60 39.21
C ILE A 480 13.68 9.04 40.26
N THR A 481 13.97 8.16 41.22
CA THR A 481 14.93 8.46 42.29
C THR A 481 16.36 8.32 41.77
N GLU A 482 17.29 9.08 42.37
CA GLU A 482 18.70 9.15 41.94
C GLU A 482 19.46 7.82 42.06
N ASP A 483 18.94 6.84 42.78
CA ASP A 483 19.53 5.52 42.98
C ASP A 483 19.00 4.45 42.00
N CYS A 484 17.98 4.78 41.20
CA CYS A 484 17.38 3.84 40.26
C CYS A 484 18.01 3.96 38.86
N TYR A 485 19.03 3.16 38.60
CA TYR A 485 19.67 3.07 37.30
C TYR A 485 18.82 2.22 36.34
N GLY A 486 18.80 2.54 35.05
CA GLY A 486 18.13 1.66 34.09
C GLY A 486 17.51 2.34 32.89
N ASN A 487 16.83 1.52 32.10
CA ASN A 487 16.00 1.97 31.00
C ASN A 487 14.60 2.31 31.50
N TYR A 488 14.11 3.45 31.05
CA TYR A 488 12.80 3.99 31.39
C TYR A 488 11.98 4.23 30.14
N ASP A 489 10.82 3.58 30.09
CA ASP A 489 9.78 3.90 29.12
C ASP A 489 8.77 4.84 29.78
N ILE A 490 8.65 6.02 29.20
CA ILE A 490 7.79 7.09 29.70
C ILE A 490 6.68 7.31 28.69
N LYS A 491 5.43 7.24 29.15
CA LYS A 491 4.24 7.55 28.36
C LYS A 491 3.47 8.65 29.05
N ILE A 492 3.14 9.69 28.30
CA ILE A 492 2.33 10.79 28.78
C ILE A 492 1.13 11.00 27.86
N TRP A 493 -0.05 11.24 28.42
CA TRP A 493 -1.25 11.51 27.64
C TRP A 493 -2.27 12.35 28.40
N ASN A 494 -3.18 12.97 27.66
CA ASN A 494 -4.38 13.58 28.24
C ASN A 494 -5.66 13.01 27.60
N ARG A 495 -6.81 13.37 28.16
CA ARG A 495 -8.12 12.94 27.62
C ARG A 495 -8.48 13.57 26.28
N SER A 496 -7.83 14.68 25.92
CA SER A 496 -7.98 15.34 24.62
C SER A 496 -7.25 14.61 23.47
N GLY A 497 -6.57 13.49 23.76
CA GLY A 497 -5.91 12.67 22.75
C GLY A 497 -4.46 13.09 22.43
N ILE A 498 -3.90 14.06 23.14
CA ILE A 498 -2.48 14.41 23.03
C ILE A 498 -1.67 13.35 23.76
N THR A 499 -0.66 12.78 23.09
CA THR A 499 0.20 11.74 23.66
C THR A 499 1.67 11.96 23.33
N GLY A 500 2.54 11.56 24.26
CA GLY A 500 4.00 11.52 24.10
C GLY A 500 4.53 10.18 24.60
N LYS A 501 5.59 9.68 23.95
CA LYS A 501 6.30 8.47 24.35
C LYS A 501 7.80 8.73 24.26
N PHE A 502 8.51 8.38 25.31
CA PHE A 502 9.95 8.57 25.40
C PHE A 502 10.60 7.31 25.98
N THR A 503 11.82 7.04 25.54
CA THR A 503 12.67 6.01 26.13
C THR A 503 13.99 6.68 26.47
N ILE A 504 14.35 6.65 27.75
CA ILE A 504 15.61 7.19 28.26
C ILE A 504 16.33 6.12 29.06
N GLU A 505 17.63 6.26 29.17
CA GLU A 505 18.50 5.48 30.04
C GLU A 505 19.03 6.45 31.11
N TYR A 506 18.88 6.11 32.39
CA TYR A 506 19.30 6.97 33.50
C TYR A 506 20.51 6.36 34.22
N VAL A 507 21.60 7.14 34.26
CA VAL A 507 22.93 6.79 34.76
C VAL A 507 23.47 7.92 35.65
N PRO A 508 22.82 8.20 36.81
CA PRO A 508 23.03 9.41 37.63
C PRO A 508 24.47 9.72 38.03
N PHE A 509 25.28 8.67 38.14
CA PHE A 509 26.66 8.73 38.63
C PHE A 509 27.69 8.29 37.58
N GLY A 510 27.28 8.15 36.31
CA GLY A 510 28.24 8.03 35.22
C GLY A 510 28.93 9.37 35.05
N MET A 511 30.25 9.46 35.24
CA MET A 511 31.00 10.69 34.94
C MET A 511 32.26 10.33 34.17
N VAL A 512 32.16 10.29 32.84
CA VAL A 512 33.32 10.09 31.98
C VAL A 512 34.12 11.39 31.91
N GLN A 513 34.99 11.61 32.89
CA GLN A 513 35.94 12.72 32.88
C GLN A 513 37.22 12.26 32.18
N VAL A 514 37.34 12.59 30.90
CA VAL A 514 38.61 12.50 30.16
C VAL A 514 39.39 13.78 30.48
N ASP A 515 40.64 13.67 30.94
CA ASP A 515 41.48 14.85 31.17
C ASP A 515 41.63 15.62 29.86
N HIS A 516 41.33 16.92 29.88
CA HIS A 516 41.38 17.77 28.69
C HIS A 516 42.80 17.95 28.14
N HIS A 517 43.84 17.60 28.92
CA HIS A 517 45.22 17.51 28.44
C HIS A 517 45.49 16.23 27.62
N ASP A 518 44.61 15.23 27.70
CA ASP A 518 44.63 13.97 26.96
C ASP A 518 43.63 14.01 25.78
N TYR A 519 43.66 15.09 24.99
CA TYR A 519 42.66 15.38 23.96
C TYR A 519 42.51 14.24 22.92
N TRP A 520 41.25 14.03 22.53
CA TRP A 520 40.78 13.09 21.50
C TRP A 520 41.33 13.46 20.11
N PRO A 521 41.69 12.49 19.23
CA PRO A 521 42.43 12.77 18.02
C PRO A 521 41.67 13.70 17.06
N SER A 522 42.34 14.75 16.56
CA SER A 522 42.01 15.23 15.22
C SER A 522 42.21 14.06 14.24
N SER A 523 41.48 14.02 13.12
CA SER A 523 41.36 12.87 12.21
C SER A 523 42.67 12.25 11.66
N TYR A 524 43.84 12.77 12.05
CA TYR A 524 45.16 12.45 11.51
C TYR A 524 46.21 11.95 12.54
N GLN A 525 46.07 12.16 13.85
CA GLN A 525 47.07 11.76 14.84
C GLN A 525 46.35 11.14 16.05
N GLY A 526 46.66 9.90 16.41
CA GLY A 526 46.04 9.13 17.52
C GLY A 526 46.20 9.77 18.91
N TYR A 527 46.04 8.99 19.98
CA TYR A 527 46.09 9.51 21.36
C TYR A 527 47.46 10.11 21.73
N ILE A 528 47.46 11.32 22.31
CA ILE A 528 48.68 12.02 22.80
C ILE A 528 49.28 11.28 24.02
N ASN A 529 48.41 10.79 24.89
CA ASN A 529 48.75 10.00 26.05
C ASN A 529 47.98 8.69 25.94
N ASN A 530 48.67 7.55 26.07
CA ASN A 530 48.01 6.26 25.91
C ASN A 530 47.36 5.76 27.20
N ILE A 531 47.50 6.46 28.32
CA ILE A 531 46.78 6.16 29.57
C ILE A 531 45.65 7.16 29.76
N HIS A 532 44.42 6.66 29.82
CA HIS A 532 43.23 7.47 30.03
C HIS A 532 42.54 7.08 31.33
N THR A 533 41.91 8.06 31.96
CA THR A 533 41.17 7.88 33.21
C THR A 533 39.67 7.94 32.93
N VAL A 534 38.90 6.99 33.45
CA VAL A 534 37.44 6.95 33.39
C VAL A 534 36.92 6.83 34.82
N ARG A 535 35.99 7.71 35.21
CA ARG A 535 35.37 7.68 36.54
C ARG A 535 33.95 7.15 36.44
N THR A 536 33.58 6.26 37.33
CA THR A 536 32.27 5.60 37.34
C THR A 536 31.75 5.44 38.76
N SER A 537 30.49 5.06 38.95
CA SER A 537 29.98 4.69 40.26
C SER A 537 30.33 3.24 40.62
N PRO A 538 30.25 2.85 41.90
CA PRO A 538 30.59 1.50 42.35
C PRO A 538 29.74 0.37 41.73
N GLY A 539 28.55 0.70 41.22
CA GLY A 539 27.64 -0.25 40.56
C GLY A 539 27.86 -0.42 39.06
N VAL A 540 28.88 0.25 38.50
CA VAL A 540 29.18 0.24 37.06
C VAL A 540 30.39 -0.66 36.79
N GLU A 541 30.24 -1.55 35.83
CA GLU A 541 31.25 -2.44 35.30
C GLU A 541 31.65 -1.98 33.89
N LEU A 542 32.93 -1.66 33.69
CA LEU A 542 33.47 -1.25 32.40
C LEU A 542 34.29 -2.38 31.79
N GLU A 543 33.86 -2.86 30.62
CA GLU A 543 34.61 -3.84 29.83
C GLU A 543 35.13 -3.17 28.55
N ILE A 544 36.42 -2.79 28.53
CA ILE A 544 37.04 -2.12 27.38
C ILE A 544 37.81 -3.15 26.55
N TYR A 545 37.45 -3.29 25.28
CA TYR A 545 37.94 -4.33 24.37
C TYR A 545 39.29 -4.03 23.74
N ASN A 546 39.60 -2.76 23.51
CA ASN A 546 40.81 -2.34 22.84
C ASN A 546 41.77 -1.53 23.73
N ALA A 547 41.67 -1.74 25.05
CA ALA A 547 42.57 -1.12 26.01
C ALA A 547 42.84 -2.02 27.22
N ALA A 548 44.07 -1.99 27.71
CA ALA A 548 44.46 -2.74 28.89
C ALA A 548 44.18 -1.94 30.17
N LYS A 549 43.41 -2.49 31.11
CA LYS A 549 43.21 -1.86 32.41
C LYS A 549 44.54 -1.82 33.18
N VAL A 550 44.98 -0.62 33.54
CA VAL A 550 46.25 -0.34 34.25
C VAL A 550 46.03 -0.37 35.76
N SER A 551 44.98 0.27 36.23
CA SER A 551 44.67 0.35 37.66
C SER A 551 43.20 0.68 37.88
N GLU A 552 42.69 0.29 39.04
CA GLU A 552 41.40 0.70 39.57
C GLU A 552 41.60 1.21 40.99
N VAL A 553 41.07 2.39 41.30
CA VAL A 553 41.15 2.97 42.64
C VAL A 553 39.77 3.48 43.04
N GLN A 554 39.29 3.03 44.20
CA GLN A 554 38.07 3.55 44.79
C GLN A 554 38.34 4.94 45.40
N PHE A 555 37.56 5.94 44.99
CA PHE A 555 37.65 7.33 45.43
C PHE A 555 36.28 7.81 45.92
N GLY A 556 36.03 7.65 47.22
CA GLY A 556 34.71 7.94 47.82
C GLY A 556 33.60 7.09 47.21
N GLU A 557 32.54 7.73 46.72
CA GLU A 557 31.39 7.10 46.04
C GLU A 557 31.63 6.85 44.54
N SER A 558 32.88 6.75 44.11
CA SER A 558 33.23 6.52 42.71
C SER A 558 34.43 5.60 42.56
N ILE A 559 34.51 4.92 41.42
CA ILE A 559 35.65 4.11 40.99
C ILE A 559 36.37 4.84 39.86
N MET A 560 37.67 5.05 40.04
CA MET A 560 38.56 5.59 39.02
C MET A 560 39.29 4.45 38.32
N HIS A 561 38.97 4.25 37.04
CA HIS A 561 39.60 3.27 36.17
C HIS A 561 40.66 3.95 35.31
N LYS A 562 41.83 3.34 35.18
CA LYS A 562 42.84 3.77 34.21
C LYS A 562 43.03 2.70 33.15
N TYR A 563 42.94 3.09 31.88
CA TYR A 563 43.08 2.21 30.73
C TYR A 563 44.22 2.67 29.84
N LYS A 564 45.02 1.72 29.36
CA LYS A 564 46.07 1.95 28.37
C LYS A 564 45.58 1.56 26.98
N ALA A 565 45.30 2.53 26.12
CA ALA A 565 44.94 2.32 24.72
C ALA A 565 46.17 1.88 23.89
N GLY A 566 45.95 1.17 22.78
CA GLY A 566 47.02 0.89 21.83
C GLY A 566 47.43 2.15 21.06
N ASP A 567 48.71 2.25 20.68
CA ASP A 567 49.28 3.44 20.04
C ASP A 567 48.64 3.81 18.67
N LYS A 568 47.82 2.90 18.12
CA LYS A 568 47.11 3.08 16.83
C LYS A 568 45.59 3.20 17.00
N ASP A 569 45.07 2.98 18.20
CA ASP A 569 43.64 3.07 18.46
C ASP A 569 43.20 4.53 18.46
N ARG A 570 42.00 4.77 17.94
CA ARG A 570 41.41 6.12 17.83
C ARG A 570 40.22 6.35 18.77
N PHE A 571 39.66 5.25 19.29
CA PHE A 571 38.44 5.22 20.10
C PHE A 571 38.63 4.20 21.21
N PHE A 572 38.05 4.41 22.40
CA PHE A 572 37.79 3.30 23.30
C PHE A 572 36.53 2.58 22.84
N ILE A 573 36.63 1.27 22.70
CA ILE A 573 35.53 0.39 22.34
C ILE A 573 35.31 -0.54 23.52
N GLY A 574 34.09 -0.61 24.01
CA GLY A 574 33.77 -1.41 25.17
C GLY A 574 32.30 -1.37 25.53
N GLU A 575 31.98 -2.06 26.61
CA GLU A 575 30.67 -2.07 27.23
C GLU A 575 30.70 -1.33 28.56
N TYR A 576 29.67 -0.51 28.75
CA TYR A 576 29.36 0.16 30.00
C TYR A 576 28.16 -0.57 30.60
N ARG A 577 28.43 -1.49 31.54
CA ARG A 577 27.38 -2.26 32.20
C ARG A 577 27.12 -1.68 33.58
N TYR A 578 25.90 -1.77 34.06
CA TYR A 578 25.62 -1.43 35.47
C TYR A 578 24.61 -2.39 36.08
N ARG A 579 24.71 -2.57 37.40
CA ARG A 579 23.86 -3.51 38.14
C ARG A 579 22.86 -2.78 39.02
N TYR A 580 21.59 -3.18 38.88
CA TYR A 580 20.52 -2.74 39.78
C TYR A 580 19.59 -3.91 40.08
N HIS A 581 19.40 -4.22 41.38
CA HIS A 581 18.55 -5.32 41.88
C HIS A 581 18.74 -6.63 41.09
N ASP A 582 19.98 -7.14 41.03
CA ASP A 582 20.38 -8.38 40.34
C ASP A 582 20.25 -8.39 38.79
N HIS A 583 19.84 -7.27 38.18
CA HIS A 583 19.84 -7.11 36.73
C HIS A 583 21.06 -6.35 36.24
N VAL A 584 21.66 -6.84 35.15
CA VAL A 584 22.72 -6.17 34.40
C VAL A 584 22.08 -5.43 33.24
N PHE A 585 22.40 -4.15 33.12
CA PHE A 585 21.97 -3.28 32.03
C PHE A 585 23.15 -2.92 31.15
#